data_AF-A0A6I2UZS1-F1
#
_entry.id   AF-A0A6I2UZS1-F1
#
_cell.length_a   1.000
_cell.length_b   1.000
_cell.length_c   1.000
_cell.angle_alpha   90.00
_cell.angle_beta   90.00
_cell.angle_gamma   90.00
#
_symmetry.space_group_name_H-M   'P 1'
#
loop_
_entity.id
_entity.type
_entity.pdbx_description
1 polymer ?
#
loop_
_entity_poly.entity_id
_entity_poly.type
_entity_poly.pdbx_seq_one_letter_code
_entity_poly.pdbx_strand_id
1 'polypeptide(L)'
;MISLEEKIGIWKGMPQDTPEQQLWADNYYDEELMPLALKRFAQRYGRRPLPEYYGMILLLGADWSEVAFQVGLLSPQNIHVICTKDHMTQYRQLVNALQLEEESCLCTTISPGDMASLYRVMKKQHDIWDSVGKSAVDITGGTSESSVAAAMAAAVFGMDVYQLEMLYAPDVVRHEPGTEHMLQIPLPESVLGD
;
A
#
# COMPACT_ATOMS: atom_id res chain seq x y z
N MET A 1 9.59 -22.83 14.94
CA MET A 1 8.85 -21.99 13.97
C MET A 1 9.85 -21.59 12.92
N ILE A 2 9.56 -21.86 11.64
CA ILE A 2 10.48 -21.53 10.53
C ILE A 2 10.59 -20.00 10.45
N SER A 3 11.82 -19.46 10.32
CA SER A 3 12.06 -18.02 10.23
C SER A 3 11.68 -17.45 8.86
N LEU A 4 11.55 -16.12 8.75
CA LEU A 4 11.32 -15.46 7.47
C LEU A 4 12.46 -15.77 6.49
N GLU A 5 13.71 -15.73 6.96
CA GLU A 5 14.91 -16.01 6.17
C GLU A 5 14.91 -17.44 5.61
N GLU A 6 14.50 -18.43 6.42
CA GLU A 6 14.39 -19.82 5.98
C GLU A 6 13.33 -19.98 4.89
N LYS A 7 12.17 -19.32 5.03
CA LYS A 7 11.11 -19.35 4.01
C LYS A 7 11.49 -18.60 2.72
N ILE A 8 12.22 -17.49 2.83
CA ILE A 8 12.78 -16.81 1.66
C ILE A 8 13.72 -17.75 0.90
N GLY A 9 14.52 -18.56 1.61
CA GLY A 9 15.37 -19.58 1.01
C GLY A 9 14.57 -20.63 0.23
N ILE A 10 13.45 -21.09 0.77
CA ILE A 10 12.53 -22.01 0.09
C ILE A 10 11.97 -21.36 -1.18
N TRP A 11 11.40 -20.16 -1.05
CA TRP A 11 10.79 -19.42 -2.15
C TRP A 11 11.74 -19.14 -3.30
N LYS A 12 12.97 -18.68 -3.01
CA LYS A 12 14.02 -18.46 -4.02
C LYS A 12 14.48 -19.76 -4.71
N GLY A 13 14.25 -20.91 -4.07
CA GLY A 13 14.54 -22.23 -4.63
C GLY A 13 13.38 -22.88 -5.39
N MET A 14 12.19 -22.25 -5.42
CA MET A 14 11.04 -22.79 -6.15
C MET A 14 11.28 -22.69 -7.66
N PRO A 15 10.88 -23.70 -8.45
CA PRO A 15 10.92 -23.59 -9.90
C PRO A 15 9.93 -22.52 -10.38
N GLN A 16 10.24 -21.81 -11.46
CA GLN A 16 9.42 -20.70 -11.99
C GLN A 16 9.41 -20.64 -13.53
N ASP A 17 9.78 -21.74 -14.19
CA ASP A 17 9.93 -21.80 -15.65
C ASP A 17 8.58 -21.90 -16.38
N THR A 18 7.50 -22.27 -15.67
CA THR A 18 6.15 -22.39 -16.23
C THR A 18 5.14 -21.50 -15.51
N PRO A 19 4.01 -21.14 -16.15
CA PRO A 19 2.96 -20.35 -15.49
C PRO A 19 2.38 -21.00 -14.22
N GLU A 20 2.29 -22.34 -14.20
CA GLU A 20 1.83 -23.08 -13.01
C GLU A 20 2.83 -22.99 -11.86
N GLN A 21 4.12 -23.09 -12.17
CA GLN A 21 5.20 -22.94 -11.20
C GLN A 21 5.28 -21.51 -10.63
N GLN A 22 5.11 -20.50 -11.49
CA GLN A 22 5.01 -19.09 -11.07
C GLN A 22 3.83 -18.89 -10.12
N LEU A 23 2.66 -19.43 -10.45
CA LEU A 23 1.49 -19.36 -9.58
C LEU A 23 1.74 -20.00 -8.21
N TRP A 24 2.46 -21.12 -8.14
CA TRP A 24 2.83 -21.72 -6.86
C TRP A 24 3.81 -20.85 -6.06
N ALA A 25 4.80 -20.25 -6.72
CA ALA A 25 5.73 -19.33 -6.07
C ALA A 25 5.03 -18.06 -5.56
N ASP A 26 4.08 -17.53 -6.31
CA ASP A 26 3.23 -16.40 -5.92
C ASP A 26 2.33 -16.74 -4.74
N ASN A 27 1.66 -17.90 -4.75
CA ASN A 27 0.83 -18.33 -3.62
C ASN A 27 1.68 -18.55 -2.37
N TYR A 28 2.87 -19.14 -2.50
CA TYR A 28 3.79 -19.30 -1.37
C TYR A 28 4.22 -17.94 -0.82
N TYR A 29 4.51 -16.97 -1.68
CA TYR A 29 4.83 -15.61 -1.27
C TYR A 29 3.69 -14.99 -0.46
N ASP A 30 2.47 -15.01 -1.01
CA ASP A 30 1.28 -14.39 -0.41
C ASP A 30 0.86 -15.08 0.90
N GLU A 31 0.92 -16.41 0.97
CA GLU A 31 0.44 -17.18 2.14
C GLU A 31 1.50 -17.33 3.23
N GLU A 32 2.77 -17.49 2.86
CA GLU A 32 3.81 -17.92 3.78
C GLU A 32 4.82 -16.81 4.13
N LEU A 33 5.10 -15.89 3.20
CA LEU A 33 6.08 -14.80 3.39
C LEU A 33 5.41 -13.51 3.82
N MET A 34 4.34 -13.09 3.16
CA MET A 34 3.67 -11.81 3.43
C MET A 34 3.24 -11.63 4.89
N PRO A 35 2.63 -12.62 5.58
CA PRO A 35 2.29 -12.47 7.00
C PRO A 35 3.51 -12.26 7.90
N LEU A 36 4.63 -12.91 7.57
CA LEU A 36 5.88 -12.76 8.32
C LEU A 36 6.55 -11.40 8.03
N ALA A 37 6.51 -10.94 6.79
CA ALA A 37 7.00 -9.62 6.39
C ALA A 37 6.20 -8.50 7.07
N LEU A 38 4.87 -8.54 7.00
CA LEU A 38 3.98 -7.60 7.70
C LEU A 38 4.26 -7.57 9.21
N LYS A 39 4.42 -8.74 9.84
CA LYS A 39 4.77 -8.82 11.26
C LYS A 39 6.13 -8.19 11.56
N ARG A 40 7.16 -8.45 10.74
CA ARG A 40 8.49 -7.86 10.89
C ARG A 40 8.44 -6.34 10.73
N PHE A 41 7.69 -5.86 9.75
CA PHE A 41 7.46 -4.45 9.50
C PHE A 41 6.77 -3.78 10.70
N ALA A 42 5.68 -4.36 11.20
CA ALA A 42 5.00 -3.88 12.41
C ALA A 42 5.91 -3.85 13.63
N GLN A 43 6.77 -4.85 13.83
CA GLN A 43 7.74 -4.88 14.93
C GLN A 43 8.82 -3.79 14.81
N ARG A 44 9.22 -3.44 13.57
CA ARG A 44 10.21 -2.41 13.30
C ARG A 44 9.70 -1.02 13.69
N TYR A 45 8.45 -0.70 13.36
CA TYR A 45 7.87 0.63 13.54
C TYR A 45 7.02 0.77 14.82
N GLY A 46 6.40 -0.30 15.30
CA GLY A 46 5.49 -0.31 16.46
C GLY A 46 6.14 -0.05 17.83
N ARG A 47 7.45 0.22 17.88
CA ARG A 47 8.15 0.67 19.10
C ARG A 47 7.98 2.16 19.37
N ARG A 48 7.47 2.92 18.40
CA ARG A 48 7.23 4.36 18.51
C ARG A 48 5.73 4.63 18.47
N PRO A 49 5.24 5.70 19.11
CA PRO A 49 3.88 6.16 18.89
C PRO A 49 3.67 6.43 17.40
N LEU A 50 2.62 5.85 16.83
CA LEU A 50 2.21 6.09 15.46
C LEU A 50 1.06 7.11 15.46
N PRO A 51 0.93 7.95 14.43
CA PRO A 51 -0.23 8.80 14.26
C PRO A 51 -1.50 7.95 14.11
N GLU A 52 -2.59 8.41 14.72
CA GLU A 52 -3.92 7.85 14.51
C GLU A 52 -4.57 8.54 13.31
N TYR A 53 -4.96 7.75 12.31
CA TYR A 53 -5.63 8.24 11.11
C TYR A 53 -7.10 7.87 11.11
N TYR A 54 -7.94 8.87 10.87
CA TYR A 54 -9.35 8.66 10.59
C TYR A 54 -9.56 8.07 9.19
N GLY A 55 -8.75 8.49 8.23
CA GLY A 55 -8.88 8.04 6.84
C GLY A 55 -7.55 7.91 6.12
N MET A 56 -7.44 6.92 5.23
CA MET A 56 -6.28 6.75 4.36
C MET A 56 -6.73 6.48 2.92
N ILE A 57 -6.19 7.25 1.97
CA ILE A 57 -6.38 7.01 0.54
C ILE A 57 -5.24 6.14 0.04
N LEU A 58 -5.53 5.11 -0.74
CA LEU A 58 -4.53 4.20 -1.30
C LEU A 58 -4.61 4.21 -2.82
N LEU A 59 -3.48 4.41 -3.49
CA LEU A 59 -3.37 4.10 -4.92
C LEU A 59 -3.04 2.61 -5.07
N LEU A 60 -3.87 1.87 -5.81
CA LEU A 60 -3.66 0.44 -6.01
C LEU A 60 -3.26 0.11 -7.45
N GLY A 61 -2.11 -0.55 -7.56
CA GLY A 61 -1.53 -1.06 -8.80
C GLY A 61 -1.76 -2.55 -9.01
N ALA A 62 -0.81 -3.17 -9.72
CA ALA A 62 -0.87 -4.59 -10.08
C ALA A 62 -0.47 -5.54 -8.93
N ASP A 63 0.21 -5.03 -7.89
CA ASP A 63 0.57 -5.78 -6.69
C ASP A 63 -0.11 -5.17 -5.46
N TRP A 64 -0.96 -5.96 -4.81
CA TRP A 64 -1.68 -5.55 -3.61
C TRP A 64 -0.77 -5.44 -2.39
N SER A 65 0.34 -6.18 -2.38
CA SER A 65 1.25 -6.28 -1.24
C SER A 65 1.96 -4.96 -0.97
N GLU A 66 2.19 -4.14 -2.00
CA GLU A 66 2.88 -2.85 -1.93
C GLU A 66 2.19 -1.85 -0.99
N VAL A 67 0.86 -1.88 -0.92
CA VAL A 67 0.08 -0.97 -0.04
C VAL A 67 -0.33 -1.62 1.28
N ALA A 68 -0.18 -2.94 1.41
CA ALA A 68 -0.65 -3.67 2.58
C ALA A 68 0.13 -3.31 3.86
N PHE A 69 1.42 -3.01 3.73
CA PHE A 69 2.31 -2.71 4.85
C PHE A 69 1.89 -1.48 5.65
N GLN A 70 1.60 -0.38 4.96
CA GLN A 70 1.24 0.87 5.62
C GLN A 70 -0.14 0.78 6.25
N VAL A 71 -1.11 0.17 5.56
CA VAL A 71 -2.46 -0.08 6.10
C VAL A 71 -2.40 -0.93 7.35
N GLY A 72 -1.68 -2.06 7.30
CA GLY A 72 -1.53 -2.95 8.45
C GLY A 72 -0.81 -2.31 9.63
N LEU A 73 0.16 -1.42 9.37
CA LEU A 73 0.90 -0.71 10.42
C LEU A 73 0.09 0.44 11.04
N LEU A 74 -0.50 1.30 10.22
CA LEU A 74 -1.15 2.54 10.64
C LEU A 74 -2.61 2.32 11.06
N SER A 75 -3.22 1.21 10.63
CA SER A 75 -4.59 0.82 11.00
C SER A 75 -5.60 1.98 10.92
N PRO A 76 -5.72 2.67 9.77
CA PRO A 76 -6.65 3.78 9.62
C PRO A 76 -8.10 3.32 9.81
N GLN A 77 -8.95 4.17 10.39
CA GLN A 77 -10.36 3.82 10.65
C GLN A 77 -11.17 3.65 9.35
N ASN A 78 -10.81 4.37 8.30
CA ASN A 78 -11.44 4.31 6.98
C ASN A 78 -10.37 4.27 5.89
N ILE A 79 -10.65 3.51 4.84
CA ILE A 79 -9.76 3.31 3.70
C ILE A 79 -10.54 3.62 2.43
N HIS A 80 -9.93 4.39 1.53
CA HIS A 80 -10.44 4.59 0.18
C HIS A 80 -9.38 4.17 -0.83
N VAL A 81 -9.61 3.01 -1.46
CA VAL A 81 -8.78 2.49 -2.54
C VAL A 81 -9.18 3.11 -3.86
N ILE A 82 -8.22 3.68 -4.58
CA ILE A 82 -8.39 4.21 -5.93
C ILE A 82 -7.58 3.36 -6.88
N CYS A 83 -8.24 2.74 -7.87
CA CYS A 83 -7.58 1.84 -8.82
C CYS A 83 -8.22 1.92 -10.20
N THR A 84 -7.67 1.19 -11.17
CA THR A 84 -8.36 0.94 -12.45
C THR A 84 -9.22 -0.31 -12.34
N LYS A 85 -10.15 -0.51 -13.29
CA LYS A 85 -10.99 -1.71 -13.30
C LYS A 85 -10.19 -3.02 -13.39
N ASP A 86 -9.02 -2.98 -14.03
CA ASP A 86 -8.16 -4.14 -14.21
C ASP A 86 -7.52 -4.60 -12.89
N HIS A 87 -7.46 -3.73 -11.87
CA HIS A 87 -6.88 -4.03 -10.56
C HIS A 87 -7.92 -4.41 -9.48
N MET A 88 -9.17 -4.71 -9.88
CA MET A 88 -10.20 -5.12 -8.92
C MET A 88 -9.90 -6.47 -8.24
N THR A 89 -9.10 -7.32 -8.86
CA THR A 89 -8.63 -8.57 -8.24
C THR A 89 -7.67 -8.27 -7.08
N GLN A 90 -6.72 -7.36 -7.29
CA GLN A 90 -5.77 -6.88 -6.29
C GLN A 90 -6.49 -6.22 -5.12
N TYR A 91 -7.57 -5.48 -5.39
CA TYR A 91 -8.39 -4.89 -4.33
C TYR A 91 -8.97 -5.97 -3.42
N ARG A 92 -9.52 -7.04 -4.00
CA ARG A 92 -10.05 -8.17 -3.22
C ARG A 92 -8.95 -8.90 -2.45
N GLN A 93 -7.76 -9.05 -3.04
CA GLN A 93 -6.61 -9.63 -2.36
C GLN A 93 -6.20 -8.79 -1.13
N LEU A 94 -6.13 -7.47 -1.26
CA LEU A 94 -5.84 -6.56 -0.15
C LEU A 94 -6.88 -6.70 0.98
N VAL A 95 -8.16 -6.64 0.65
CA VAL A 95 -9.27 -6.77 1.63
C VAL A 95 -9.18 -8.11 2.35
N ASN A 96 -8.96 -9.20 1.62
CA ASN A 96 -8.84 -10.54 2.20
C ASN A 96 -7.58 -10.68 3.06
N ALA A 97 -6.43 -10.19 2.60
CA ALA A 97 -5.16 -10.34 3.30
C ALA A 97 -5.16 -9.59 4.64
N LEU A 98 -5.78 -8.41 4.69
CA LEU A 98 -5.84 -7.58 5.88
C LEU A 98 -7.14 -7.73 6.68
N GLN A 99 -8.08 -8.57 6.22
CA GLN A 99 -9.39 -8.77 6.85
C GLN A 99 -10.14 -7.44 7.05
N LEU A 100 -10.11 -6.57 6.05
CA LEU A 100 -10.75 -5.25 6.12
C LEU A 100 -12.27 -5.39 6.12
N GLU A 101 -12.94 -4.61 6.97
CA GLU A 101 -14.40 -4.55 7.01
C GLU A 101 -14.94 -3.75 5.83
N GLU A 102 -16.04 -4.22 5.21
CA GLU A 102 -16.62 -3.62 4.00
C GLU A 102 -17.08 -2.17 4.26
N GLU A 103 -17.56 -1.88 5.46
CA GLU A 103 -18.01 -0.55 5.88
C GLU A 103 -16.84 0.44 6.03
N SER A 104 -15.64 -0.06 6.29
CA SER A 104 -14.43 0.73 6.52
C SER A 104 -13.57 0.89 5.26
N CYS A 105 -13.80 0.08 4.21
CA CYS A 105 -12.96 0.03 3.02
C CYS A 105 -13.78 0.21 1.74
N LEU A 106 -13.67 1.39 1.13
CA LEU A 106 -14.34 1.71 -0.13
C LEU A 106 -13.34 1.64 -1.30
N CYS A 107 -13.81 1.20 -2.47
CA CYS A 107 -13.04 1.22 -3.70
C CYS A 107 -13.73 2.03 -4.80
N THR A 108 -12.99 2.96 -5.40
CA THR A 108 -13.42 3.71 -6.60
C THR A 108 -12.51 3.38 -7.76
N THR A 109 -13.13 2.99 -8.88
CA THR A 109 -12.39 2.79 -10.13
C THR A 109 -12.33 4.08 -10.96
N ILE A 110 -11.16 4.41 -11.48
CA ILE A 110 -10.92 5.51 -12.42
C ILE A 110 -10.35 4.99 -13.74
N SER A 111 -10.50 5.76 -14.80
CA SER A 111 -9.86 5.44 -16.09
C SER A 111 -8.34 5.64 -16.00
N PRO A 112 -7.52 4.81 -16.66
CA PRO A 112 -6.09 5.04 -16.75
C PRO A 112 -5.78 6.46 -17.25
N GLY A 113 -4.88 7.16 -16.57
CA GLY A 113 -4.47 8.53 -16.93
C GLY A 113 -5.47 9.65 -16.56
N ASP A 114 -6.63 9.35 -15.97
CA ASP A 114 -7.62 10.36 -15.59
C ASP A 114 -7.33 10.99 -14.22
N MET A 115 -6.31 11.85 -14.20
CA MET A 115 -5.90 12.58 -12.99
C MET A 115 -6.98 13.55 -12.48
N ALA A 116 -7.84 14.05 -13.37
CA ALA A 116 -8.95 14.90 -12.97
C ALA A 116 -9.97 14.13 -12.12
N SER A 117 -10.25 12.87 -12.47
CA SER A 117 -11.07 12.00 -11.63
C SER A 117 -10.37 11.63 -10.33
N LEU A 118 -9.06 11.35 -10.35
CA LEU A 118 -8.28 11.13 -9.14
C LEU A 118 -8.43 12.29 -8.15
N TYR A 119 -8.21 13.54 -8.60
CA TYR A 119 -8.37 14.73 -7.77
C TYR A 119 -9.78 14.91 -7.23
N ARG A 120 -10.81 14.64 -8.04
CA ARG A 120 -12.21 14.73 -7.59
C ARG A 120 -12.52 13.70 -6.51
N VAL A 121 -12.03 12.47 -6.66
CA VAL A 121 -12.23 11.40 -5.67
C VAL A 121 -11.51 11.74 -4.37
N MET A 122 -10.23 12.15 -4.44
CA MET A 122 -9.46 12.54 -3.27
C MET A 122 -10.09 13.74 -2.54
N LYS A 123 -10.48 14.78 -3.28
CA LYS A 123 -11.14 15.94 -2.69
C LYS A 123 -12.44 15.56 -1.99
N LYS A 124 -13.29 14.77 -2.66
CA LYS A 124 -14.55 14.31 -2.06
C LYS A 124 -14.30 13.58 -0.75
N GLN A 125 -13.27 12.72 -0.70
CA GLN A 125 -12.97 11.95 0.49
C GLN A 125 -12.37 12.81 1.60
N HIS A 126 -11.46 13.72 1.25
CA HIS A 126 -10.92 14.71 2.17
C HIS A 126 -12.03 15.57 2.80
N ASP A 127 -12.95 16.11 2.00
CA ASP A 127 -14.07 16.94 2.50
C ASP A 127 -14.95 16.19 3.54
N ILE A 128 -15.05 14.86 3.44
CA ILE A 128 -15.77 14.02 4.41
C ILE A 128 -14.94 13.81 5.69
N TRP A 129 -13.63 13.60 5.55
CA TRP A 129 -12.75 13.20 6.64
C TRP A 129 -12.16 14.36 7.45
N ASP A 130 -11.94 15.52 6.82
CA ASP A 130 -11.21 16.67 7.37
C ASP A 130 -11.79 17.18 8.69
N SER A 131 -13.12 17.20 8.80
CA SER A 131 -13.81 17.62 10.03
C SER A 131 -13.78 16.59 11.17
N VAL A 132 -13.35 15.35 10.91
CA VAL A 132 -13.42 14.23 11.86
C VAL A 132 -12.05 13.86 12.41
N GLY A 133 -11.03 13.84 11.56
CA GLY A 133 -9.68 13.51 12.00
C GLY A 133 -8.64 13.55 10.89
N LYS A 134 -7.39 13.25 11.28
CA LYS A 134 -6.26 13.26 10.35
C LYS A 134 -6.44 12.24 9.24
N SER A 135 -5.91 12.57 8.07
CA SER A 135 -5.90 11.65 6.94
C SER A 135 -4.54 11.61 6.26
N ALA A 136 -4.29 10.50 5.58
CA ALA A 136 -3.05 10.22 4.86
C ALA A 136 -3.32 9.67 3.45
N VAL A 137 -2.30 9.67 2.62
CA VAL A 137 -2.28 8.98 1.33
C VAL A 137 -1.08 8.06 1.22
N ASP A 138 -1.29 6.85 0.71
CA ASP A 138 -0.24 5.95 0.24
C ASP A 138 -0.12 6.06 -1.28
N ILE A 139 1.06 6.51 -1.73
CA ILE A 139 1.39 6.67 -3.14
C ILE A 139 2.31 5.56 -3.66
N THR A 140 2.46 4.45 -2.93
CA THR A 140 3.32 3.34 -3.33
C THR A 140 2.82 2.67 -4.60
N GLY A 141 1.51 2.38 -4.65
CA GLY A 141 0.90 1.73 -5.79
C GLY A 141 0.43 2.71 -6.87
N GLY A 142 -0.26 2.18 -7.88
CA GLY A 142 -0.69 2.95 -9.04
C GLY A 142 0.44 3.18 -10.05
N THR A 143 0.28 4.16 -10.93
CA THR A 143 1.33 4.56 -11.90
C THR A 143 2.17 5.70 -11.34
N SER A 144 3.32 5.98 -11.95
CA SER A 144 4.15 7.13 -11.58
C SER A 144 3.38 8.45 -11.69
N GLU A 145 2.52 8.60 -12.71
CA GLU A 145 1.69 9.79 -12.89
C GLU A 145 0.64 9.93 -11.79
N SER A 146 -0.07 8.85 -11.44
CA SER A 146 -1.06 8.91 -10.35
C SER A 146 -0.42 9.16 -9.00
N SER A 147 0.78 8.60 -8.76
CA SER A 147 1.52 8.80 -7.51
C SER A 147 1.92 10.27 -7.31
N VAL A 148 2.46 10.89 -8.36
CA VAL A 148 2.80 12.32 -8.36
C VAL A 148 1.55 13.18 -8.18
N ALA A 149 0.48 12.89 -8.93
CA ALA A 149 -0.78 13.62 -8.80
C ALA A 149 -1.34 13.51 -7.37
N ALA A 150 -1.41 12.31 -6.80
CA ALA A 150 -1.91 12.11 -5.44
C ALA A 150 -1.07 12.85 -4.39
N ALA A 151 0.26 12.84 -4.53
CA ALA A 151 1.14 13.61 -3.64
C ALA A 151 0.88 15.12 -3.74
N MET A 152 0.67 15.65 -4.95
CA MET A 152 0.32 17.07 -5.15
C MET A 152 -1.03 17.40 -4.51
N ALA A 153 -2.03 16.54 -4.68
CA ALA A 153 -3.34 16.74 -4.07
C ALA A 153 -3.28 16.68 -2.54
N ALA A 154 -2.54 15.71 -1.99
CA ALA A 154 -2.32 15.59 -0.56
C ALA A 154 -1.63 16.82 0.04
N ALA A 155 -0.66 17.41 -0.67
CA ALA A 155 -0.04 18.67 -0.26
C ALA A 155 -1.05 19.83 -0.21
N VAL A 156 -1.98 19.91 -1.17
CA VAL A 156 -3.05 20.92 -1.16
C VAL A 156 -4.05 20.68 -0.02
N PHE A 157 -4.30 19.42 0.34
CA PHE A 157 -5.27 19.02 1.36
C PHE A 157 -4.67 18.89 2.76
N GLY A 158 -3.36 19.12 2.93
CA GLY A 158 -2.67 18.94 4.21
C GLY A 158 -2.68 17.50 4.73
N MET A 159 -2.71 16.50 3.83
CA MET A 159 -2.67 15.08 4.18
C MET A 159 -1.23 14.59 4.31
N ASP A 160 -0.96 13.69 5.27
CA ASP A 160 0.34 13.02 5.35
C ASP A 160 0.54 12.12 4.12
N VAL A 161 1.76 12.12 3.57
CA VAL A 161 2.10 11.31 2.39
C VAL A 161 3.08 10.22 2.78
N TYR A 162 2.77 9.00 2.37
CA TYR A 162 3.61 7.84 2.59
C TYR A 162 3.93 7.08 1.31
N GLN A 163 5.11 6.48 1.29
CA GLN A 163 5.58 5.58 0.24
C GLN A 163 6.35 4.42 0.88
N LEU A 164 6.19 3.22 0.33
CA LEU A 164 6.97 2.05 0.70
C LEU A 164 8.21 1.97 -0.18
N GLU A 165 9.37 1.78 0.44
CA GLU A 165 10.60 1.40 -0.22
C GLU A 165 10.86 -0.08 0.04
N MET A 166 11.24 -0.82 -1.00
CA MET A 166 11.48 -2.26 -0.93
C MET A 166 12.46 -2.67 -2.05
N LEU A 167 13.23 -3.73 -1.81
CA LEU A 167 14.19 -4.21 -2.80
C LEU A 167 13.50 -5.12 -3.80
N TYR A 168 13.61 -4.82 -5.09
CA TYR A 168 13.08 -5.68 -6.14
C TYR A 168 14.05 -6.83 -6.47
N ALA A 169 13.57 -8.06 -6.44
CA ALA A 169 14.30 -9.25 -6.85
C ALA A 169 13.92 -9.65 -8.30
N PRO A 170 14.75 -9.33 -9.30
CA PRO A 170 14.41 -9.54 -10.71
C PRO A 170 14.28 -11.03 -11.07
N ASP A 171 15.02 -11.91 -10.39
CA ASP A 171 15.04 -13.35 -10.70
C ASP A 171 13.70 -14.04 -10.44
N VAL A 172 12.87 -13.45 -9.57
CA VAL A 172 11.58 -13.98 -9.12
C VAL A 172 10.44 -12.98 -9.34
N VAL A 173 10.72 -11.88 -10.05
CA VAL A 173 9.78 -10.82 -10.46
C VAL A 173 8.92 -10.31 -9.29
N ARG A 174 9.51 -10.24 -8.10
CA ARG A 174 8.84 -9.87 -6.84
C ARG A 174 9.78 -9.08 -5.96
N HIS A 175 9.23 -8.37 -5.00
CA HIS A 175 10.03 -7.68 -4.00
C HIS A 175 10.55 -8.65 -2.94
N GLU A 176 11.70 -8.34 -2.34
CA GLU A 176 12.30 -9.16 -1.29
C GLU A 176 11.58 -8.96 0.05
N PRO A 177 10.95 -10.00 0.61
CA PRO A 177 10.24 -9.89 1.88
C PRO A 177 11.14 -9.47 3.04
N GLY A 178 10.66 -8.58 3.90
CA GLY A 178 11.38 -8.10 5.08
C GLY A 178 12.31 -6.91 4.82
N THR A 179 12.45 -6.49 3.57
CA THR A 179 13.23 -5.31 3.14
C THR A 179 12.41 -4.02 3.14
N GLU A 180 11.14 -4.08 3.53
CA GLU A 180 10.21 -2.99 3.40
C GLU A 180 10.49 -1.89 4.43
N HIS A 181 10.48 -0.65 3.94
CA HIS A 181 10.74 0.56 4.69
C HIS A 181 9.68 1.62 4.39
N MET A 182 9.03 2.11 5.44
CA MET A 182 8.10 3.23 5.36
C MET A 182 8.87 4.54 5.21
N LEU A 183 8.59 5.29 4.15
CA LEU A 183 9.00 6.66 3.95
C LEU A 183 7.79 7.57 4.15
N GLN A 184 7.86 8.48 5.11
CA GLN A 184 6.93 9.61 5.21
C GLN A 184 7.52 10.79 4.44
N ILE A 185 6.84 11.23 3.39
CA ILE A 185 7.28 12.34 2.55
C ILE A 185 6.81 13.64 3.23
N PRO A 186 7.73 14.53 3.63
CA PRO A 186 7.35 15.78 4.27
C PRO A 186 6.67 16.69 3.24
N LEU A 187 5.57 17.32 3.65
CA LEU A 187 4.93 18.36 2.85
C LEU A 187 5.88 19.57 2.67
N PRO A 188 5.87 20.23 1.50
CA PRO A 188 6.74 21.39 1.27
C PRO A 188 6.59 22.48 2.35
N GLU A 189 5.36 22.76 2.79
CA GLU A 189 5.07 23.76 3.84
C GLU A 189 5.77 23.45 5.16
N SER A 190 5.89 22.17 5.54
CA SER A 190 6.52 21.79 6.82
C SER A 190 8.05 21.89 6.81
N VAL A 191 8.66 21.96 5.63
CA VAL A 191 10.13 22.04 5.44
C VAL A 191 10.57 23.45 5.12
N LEU A 192 9.86 24.09 4.18
CA LEU A 192 10.22 25.40 3.67
C LEU A 192 9.76 26.50 4.63
N GLY A 193 8.65 26.30 5.33
CA GLY A 193 7.96 27.37 6.04
C GLY A 193 7.54 28.50 5.09
N ASP A 194 6.74 29.43 5.62
CA ASP A 194 6.77 30.81 5.12
C ASP A 194 7.96 31.56 5.74
#